data_AF-A0A932A5W4-F1
#
_entry.id   AF-A0A932A5W4-F1
#
_cell.length_a   1.000
_cell.length_b   1.000
_cell.length_c   1.000
_cell.angle_alpha   90.00
_cell.angle_beta   90.00
_cell.angle_gamma   90.00
#
_symmetry.space_group_name_H-M   'P 1'
#
loop_
_entity.id
_entity.type
_entity.pdbx_description
1 polymer ?
#
loop_
_entity_poly.entity_id
_entity_poly.type
_entity_poly.pdbx_seq_one_letter_code
_entity_poly.pdbx_strand_id
1 'polypeptide(L)' 'MEIVKGANENNLSALRRFTKRVQSSGVLPRVRSKRYAQQIPSRNTRHAKRINFLKKKEVMAELLKLGKLSEVSKFTRRRR' A
#
# COMPACT_ATOMS: atom_id res chain seq x y z
N MET A 1 -3.98 -3.19 -19.39
CA MET A 1 -3.13 -2.02 -19.10
C MET A 1 -2.01 -2.06 -20.11
N GLU A 2 -1.89 -1.02 -20.92
CA GLU A 2 -0.97 -0.99 -22.04
C GLU A 2 -0.02 0.18 -21.89
N ILE A 3 1.23 -0.02 -22.31
CA ILE A 3 2.23 1.04 -22.40
C ILE A 3 2.78 1.00 -23.82
N VAL A 4 2.57 2.09 -24.54
CA VAL A 4 3.17 2.30 -25.85
C VAL A 4 4.61 2.79 -25.63
N LYS A 5 5.56 2.11 -26.27
CA LYS A 5 6.97 2.47 -26.24
C LYS A 5 7.17 3.80 -26.99
N GLY A 6 7.94 4.71 -26.40
CA GLY A 6 8.34 5.95 -27.09
C GLY A 6 9.42 5.68 -28.14
N ALA A 7 9.50 6.53 -29.17
CA ALA A 7 10.44 6.38 -30.30
C ALA A 7 11.90 6.18 -29.86
N ASN A 8 12.34 6.89 -28.81
CA ASN A 8 13.71 6.86 -28.30
C ASN A 8 13.83 6.19 -26.91
N GLU A 9 12.86 5.39 -26.49
CA GLU A 9 12.87 4.78 -25.17
C GLU A 9 13.66 3.46 -25.15
N ASN A 10 14.47 3.24 -24.10
CA ASN A 10 15.08 1.94 -23.84
C ASN A 10 14.01 0.92 -23.37
N ASN A 11 14.15 -0.34 -23.77
CA ASN A 11 13.25 -1.43 -23.39
C ASN A 11 13.16 -1.59 -21.85
N LEU A 12 14.26 -1.37 -21.13
CA LEU A 12 14.28 -1.48 -19.67
C LEU A 12 13.48 -0.36 -18.98
N SER A 13 13.49 0.87 -19.51
CA SER A 13 12.63 1.95 -19.02
C SER A 13 11.15 1.67 -19.27
N ALA A 14 10.80 1.12 -20.43
CA ALA A 14 9.42 0.75 -20.75
C ALA A 14 8.89 -0.30 -19.77
N LEU A 15 9.70 -1.32 -19.45
CA LEU A 15 9.35 -2.36 -18.47
C LEU A 15 9.19 -1.80 -17.05
N ARG A 16 10.04 -0.84 -16.63
CA ARG A 16 9.89 -0.16 -15.34
C ARG A 16 8.59 0.66 -15.26
N ARG A 17 8.21 1.35 -16.33
CA ARG A 17 6.91 2.06 -16.39
C ARG A 17 5.75 1.08 -16.31
N PHE A 18 5.86 -0.06 -16.99
CA PHE A 18 4.84 -1.11 -16.99
C PHE A 18 4.62 -1.66 -15.60
N THR A 19 5.69 -2.09 -14.95
CA THR A 19 5.64 -2.61 -13.58
C THR A 19 5.09 -1.58 -12.59
N LYS A 20 5.54 -0.31 -12.65
CA LYS A 20 4.98 0.78 -11.83
C LYS A 20 3.48 0.97 -12.10
N ARG A 21 3.04 0.95 -13.35
CA ARG A 21 1.64 1.15 -13.74
C ARG A 21 0.77 -0.01 -13.23
N VAL A 22 1.22 -1.26 -13.40
CA VAL A 22 0.56 -2.46 -12.86
C VAL A 22 0.48 -2.42 -11.34
N GLN A 23 1.55 -2.06 -10.64
CA GLN A 23 1.54 -1.93 -9.19
C GLN A 23 0.59 -0.82 -8.71
N SER A 24 0.62 0.36 -9.37
CA SER A 24 -0.25 1.49 -9.04
C SER A 24 -1.73 1.22 -9.26
N SER A 25 -2.06 0.31 -10.18
CA SER A 25 -3.44 -0.06 -10.53
C SER A 25 -4.17 -0.81 -9.42
N GLY A 26 -3.45 -1.37 -8.44
CA GLY A 26 -4.03 -2.19 -7.39
C GLY A 26 -4.60 -3.54 -7.89
N VAL A 27 -4.38 -3.93 -9.15
CA VAL A 27 -4.88 -5.21 -9.68
C VAL A 27 -4.26 -6.39 -8.95
N LEU A 28 -2.95 -6.34 -8.64
CA LEU A 28 -2.26 -7.40 -7.90
C LEU A 28 -2.86 -7.67 -6.50
N PRO A 29 -3.02 -6.67 -5.60
CA PRO A 29 -3.65 -6.93 -4.31
C PRO A 29 -5.11 -7.38 -4.43
N ARG A 30 -5.85 -6.89 -5.43
CA ARG A 30 -7.25 -7.31 -5.68
C ARG A 30 -7.37 -8.77 -6.10
N VAL A 31 -6.53 -9.25 -7.02
CA VAL A 31 -6.54 -10.66 -7.44
C VAL A 31 -6.08 -11.56 -6.29
N ARG A 32 -5.04 -11.15 -5.55
CA ARG A 32 -4.57 -11.88 -4.37
C ARG A 32 -5.63 -11.99 -3.28
N SER A 33 -6.38 -10.91 -3.01
CA SER A 33 -7.46 -10.94 -2.00
C SER A 33 -8.64 -11.82 -2.39
N LYS A 34 -8.86 -12.05 -3.70
CA LYS A 34 -9.93 -12.92 -4.21
C LYS A 34 -9.53 -14.39 -4.29
N ARG A 35 -8.25 -14.74 -4.14
CA ARG A 35 -7.73 -16.10 -4.36
C ARG A 35 -8.42 -17.16 -3.50
N TYR A 36 -8.72 -16.83 -2.25
CA TYR A 36 -9.32 -17.75 -1.29
C TYR A 36 -10.66 -17.20 -0.83
N ALA A 37 -11.64 -18.10 -0.65
CA ALA A 37 -12.87 -17.76 0.04
C ALA A 37 -12.52 -17.34 1.48
N GLN A 38 -13.01 -16.19 1.90
CA GLN A 38 -12.83 -15.68 3.26
C GLN A 38 -14.22 -15.49 3.87
N GLN A 39 -14.43 -16.01 5.07
CA GLN A 39 -15.67 -15.78 5.80
C GLN A 39 -15.75 -14.30 6.22
N ILE A 40 -16.94 -13.71 6.10
CA ILE A 40 -17.18 -12.33 6.52
C ILE A 40 -17.04 -12.28 8.06
N PRO A 41 -16.14 -11.44 8.61
CA PRO A 41 -15.92 -11.38 10.05
C PRO A 41 -17.15 -10.85 10.78
N SER A 42 -17.42 -11.41 11.96
CA SER A 42 -18.49 -10.96 12.86
C SER A 42 -18.33 -9.49 13.29
N ARG A 43 -19.39 -8.88 13.83
CA ARG A 43 -19.33 -7.49 14.32
C ARG A 43 -18.25 -7.30 15.40
N ASN A 44 -18.15 -8.24 16.34
CA ASN A 44 -17.21 -8.14 17.47
C ASN A 44 -15.75 -8.23 17.01
N THR A 45 -15.44 -9.12 16.05
CA THR A 45 -14.09 -9.24 15.50
C THR A 45 -13.69 -7.99 14.71
N ARG A 46 -14.61 -7.38 13.95
CA ARG A 46 -14.38 -6.08 13.30
C ARG A 46 -14.14 -4.96 14.31
N HIS A 47 -14.92 -4.93 15.38
CA HIS A 47 -14.79 -3.92 16.45
C HIS A 47 -13.43 -4.03 17.17
N ALA A 48 -13.01 -5.23 17.56
CA ALA A 48 -11.71 -5.47 18.18
C ALA A 48 -10.54 -5.04 17.28
N LYS A 49 -10.61 -5.35 15.98
CA LYS A 49 -9.62 -4.87 14.99
C LYS A 49 -9.57 -3.34 14.93
N ARG A 50 -10.72 -2.67 14.98
CA ARG A 50 -10.80 -1.21 14.97
C ARG A 50 -10.18 -0.59 16.22
N ILE A 51 -10.46 -1.13 17.40
CA ILE A 51 -9.85 -0.67 18.66
C ILE A 51 -8.33 -0.79 18.60
N ASN A 52 -7.81 -1.93 18.16
CA ASN A 52 -6.36 -2.14 18.04
C ASN A 52 -5.70 -1.15 17.07
N PHE A 53 -6.39 -0.81 15.98
CA PHE A 53 -5.92 0.22 15.06
C PHE A 53 -5.84 1.61 15.71
N LEU A 54 -6.86 1.99 16.49
CA LEU A 54 -6.90 3.28 17.18
C LEU A 54 -5.78 3.39 18.23
N LYS A 55 -5.59 2.36 19.06
CA LYS A 55 -4.49 2.29 20.03
C LYS A 55 -3.12 2.47 19.36
N LYS A 56 -2.88 1.76 18.25
CA LYS A 56 -1.64 1.93 17.48
C LYS A 56 -1.47 3.35 16.93
N LYS A 57 -2.56 3.98 16.48
CA LYS A 57 -2.54 5.35 15.98
C LYS A 57 -2.14 6.35 17.07
N GLU A 58 -2.66 6.19 18.27
CA GLU A 58 -2.32 7.02 19.45
C GLU A 58 -0.84 6.88 19.81
N VAL A 59 -0.35 5.64 19.96
CA VAL A 59 1.07 5.37 20.25
C VAL A 59 1.99 5.98 19.19
N MET A 60 1.64 5.86 17.91
CA MET A 60 2.42 6.47 16.83
C MET A 60 2.44 8.00 16.92
N ALA A 61 1.33 8.64 17.32
CA ALA A 61 1.26 10.09 17.49
C ALA A 61 2.12 10.58 18.67
N GLU A 62 2.12 9.84 19.78
CA GLU A 62 2.99 10.13 20.93
C GLU A 62 4.47 9.98 20.58
N LEU A 63 4.85 8.89 19.92
CA LEU A 63 6.23 8.66 19.50
C LEU A 63 6.71 9.71 18.50
N LEU A 64 5.83 10.20 17.62
CA LEU A 64 6.10 11.32 16.73
C LEU A 64 6.36 12.61 17.52
N LYS A 65 5.49 12.91 18.50
CA LYS A 65 5.63 14.09 19.37
C LYS A 65 6.93 14.05 20.17
N LEU A 66 7.35 12.87 20.62
CA LEU A 66 8.62 12.65 21.33
C LEU A 66 9.85 12.66 20.41
N GLY A 67 9.69 12.83 19.10
CA GLY A 67 10.79 12.82 18.12
C GLY A 67 11.47 11.45 17.93
N LYS A 68 10.89 10.37 18.50
CA LYS A 68 11.43 9.00 18.41
C LYS A 68 11.16 8.35 17.05
N LEU A 69 10.20 8.90 16.30
CA LEU A 69 9.89 8.51 14.93
C LEU A 69 10.05 9.74 14.03
N SER A 70 10.72 9.55 12.90
CA SER A 70 10.70 10.56 11.84
C SER A 70 9.33 10.58 11.17
N GLU A 71 8.86 11.77 10.78
CA GLU A 71 7.66 11.91 9.98
C GLU A 71 7.84 11.15 8.66
N VAL A 72 7.24 9.96 8.57
CA VAL A 72 7.23 9.19 7.33
C VAL A 72 6.30 9.90 6.36
N SER A 73 6.84 10.86 5.62
CA SER A 73 6.15 11.52 4.51
C SER A 73 5.47 10.46 3.65
N LYS A 74 4.23 10.71 3.25
CA LYS A 74 3.47 9.81 2.35
C LYS A 74 4.25 9.52 1.06
N PHE A 75 5.23 10.36 0.72
CA PHE A 75 6.14 10.21 -0.42
C PHE A 75 7.36 9.31 -0.18
N THR A 76 7.89 9.15 1.05
CA THR A 76 9.04 8.26 1.28
C THR A 76 8.67 6.79 1.10
N ARG A 77 7.40 6.43 1.33
CA ARG A 77 6.86 5.09 1.07
C ARG A 77 6.76 4.71 -0.42
N ARG A 78 6.85 5.69 -1.33
CA ARG A 78 6.74 5.48 -2.80
C ARG A 78 8.10 5.29 -3.49
N ARG A 79 9.21 5.62 -2.80
CA ARG A 79 10.58 5.59 -3.33
C ARG A 79 11.40 4.35 -2.93
N ARG A 80 10.96 3.58 -1.92
CA ARG A 80 11.54 2.28 -1.57
C ARG A 80 10.92 1.15 -2.38
#